data_AF-A0AA43HEZ9-F1
#
_entry.id   AF-A0AA43HEZ9-F1
#
_cell.length_a   1.000
_cell.length_b   1.000
_cell.length_c   1.000
_cell.angle_alpha   90.00
_cell.angle_beta   90.00
_cell.angle_gamma   90.00
#
_symmetry.space_group_name_H-M   'P 1'
#
loop_
_entity.id
_entity.type
_entity.pdbx_description
1 polymer ?
#
loop_
_entity_poly.entity_id
_entity_poly.type
_entity_poly.pdbx_seq_one_letter_code
_entity_poly.pdbx_strand_id
1 'polypeptide(L)'
;MNKISYAAIRSAFAIVLGFILILWPEMALHYLVITIGILFILPGIFTIIGYFTREKNEETKDNTMFPLDAAGSILFGTWLLIMPDFFINILMYVLGALLLLGGLQQIVSLVKARQWARVPWGFYVIPSLIFLTGILIVTYPKSSITNAVVVFGVTSVIYGFVELINSYKFRKKKEEIDTVIDISSSDTP
;
A
#
# COMPACT_ATOMS: atom_id res chain seq x y z
N MET A 1 4.27 -34.79 4.59
CA MET A 1 4.73 -33.50 5.17
C MET A 1 4.00 -32.38 4.44
N ASN A 2 3.03 -31.73 5.10
CA ASN A 2 2.11 -30.81 4.44
C ASN A 2 2.85 -29.58 3.92
N LYS A 3 3.12 -29.52 2.61
CA LYS A 3 3.54 -28.27 1.94
C LYS A 3 2.36 -27.32 1.99
N ILE A 4 2.29 -26.51 3.05
CA ILE A 4 1.38 -25.37 3.09
C ILE A 4 1.72 -24.53 1.87
N SER A 5 0.76 -24.40 0.96
CA SER A 5 0.98 -23.62 -0.26
C SER A 5 1.15 -22.16 0.13
N TYR A 6 2.20 -21.49 -0.35
CA TYR A 6 2.39 -20.06 -0.15
C TYR A 6 1.14 -19.25 -0.55
N ALA A 7 0.40 -19.73 -1.56
CA ALA A 7 -0.87 -19.14 -1.97
C ALA A 7 -1.99 -19.26 -0.91
N ALA A 8 -2.05 -20.39 -0.18
CA ALA A 8 -3.02 -20.59 0.89
C ALA A 8 -2.69 -19.75 2.13
N ILE A 9 -1.40 -19.59 2.46
CA ILE A 9 -0.97 -18.68 3.54
C ILE A 9 -1.34 -17.25 3.16
N ARG A 10 -0.94 -16.80 1.96
CA ARG A 10 -1.21 -15.44 1.48
C ARG A 10 -2.70 -15.12 1.46
N SER A 11 -3.54 -16.04 0.97
CA SER A 11 -4.99 -15.82 0.93
C SER A 11 -5.60 -15.78 2.33
N ALA A 12 -5.16 -16.64 3.26
CA ALA A 12 -5.58 -16.58 4.65
C ALA A 12 -5.19 -15.23 5.30
N PHE A 13 -3.96 -14.75 5.08
CA PHE A 13 -3.53 -13.43 5.54
C PHE A 13 -4.38 -12.30 4.93
N ALA A 14 -4.65 -12.33 3.63
CA ALA A 14 -5.49 -11.33 2.97
C ALA A 14 -6.92 -11.29 3.56
N ILE A 15 -7.52 -12.45 3.82
CA ILE A 15 -8.85 -12.53 4.45
C ILE A 15 -8.80 -11.94 5.86
N VAL A 16 -7.85 -12.36 6.71
CA VAL A 16 -7.74 -11.88 8.10
C VAL A 16 -7.50 -10.37 8.13
N LEU A 17 -6.55 -9.87 7.35
CA LEU A 17 -6.29 -8.43 7.25
C LEU A 17 -7.51 -7.67 6.72
N GLY A 18 -8.19 -8.21 5.70
CA GLY A 18 -9.41 -7.62 5.17
C GLY A 18 -10.51 -7.49 6.23
N PHE A 19 -10.72 -8.51 7.05
CA PHE A 19 -11.66 -8.44 8.17
C PHE A 19 -11.26 -7.39 9.21
N ILE A 20 -9.97 -7.30 9.57
CA ILE A 20 -9.47 -6.29 10.50
C ILE A 20 -9.77 -4.88 9.96
N LEU A 21 -9.54 -4.64 8.67
CA LEU A 21 -9.81 -3.36 8.02
C LEU A 21 -11.31 -3.01 7.97
N ILE A 22 -12.19 -4.01 7.85
CA ILE A 22 -13.65 -3.79 7.82
C ILE A 22 -14.19 -3.51 9.22
N LEU A 23 -13.77 -4.29 10.21
CA LEU A 23 -14.32 -4.24 11.57
C LEU A 23 -13.75 -3.07 12.37
N TRP A 24 -12.46 -2.78 12.20
CA TRP A 24 -11.75 -1.73 12.94
C TRP A 24 -10.87 -0.87 12.02
N PRO A 25 -11.45 -0.15 11.05
CA PRO A 25 -10.70 0.65 10.08
C PRO A 25 -9.81 1.72 10.74
N GLU A 26 -10.31 2.41 11.76
CA GLU A 26 -9.57 3.46 12.46
C GLU A 26 -8.36 2.89 13.21
N MET A 27 -8.56 1.82 13.98
CA MET A 27 -7.48 1.16 14.70
C MET A 27 -6.46 0.55 13.75
N ALA A 28 -6.92 -0.05 12.64
CA ALA A 28 -6.05 -0.63 11.61
C ALA A 28 -5.11 0.43 11.01
N LEU A 29 -5.64 1.61 10.67
CA LEU A 29 -4.82 2.74 10.18
C LEU A 29 -3.84 3.24 11.23
N HIS A 30 -4.29 3.39 12.47
CA HIS A 30 -3.45 3.86 13.57
C HIS A 30 -2.26 2.93 13.81
N TYR A 31 -2.51 1.62 13.91
CA TYR A 31 -1.45 0.63 14.06
C TYR A 31 -0.55 0.51 12.82
N LEU A 32 -1.10 0.72 11.63
CA LEU A 32 -0.30 0.79 10.40
C LEU A 32 0.70 1.93 10.47
N VAL A 33 0.28 3.13 10.87
CA VAL A 33 1.18 4.29 11.00
C VAL A 33 2.25 4.07 12.07
N ILE A 34 1.88 3.50 13.23
CA ILE A 34 2.85 3.13 14.27
C ILE A 34 3.88 2.13 13.71
N THR A 35 3.41 1.12 12.97
CA THR A 35 4.29 0.12 12.35
C THR A 35 5.27 0.75 11.36
N ILE A 36 4.80 1.67 10.51
CA ILE A 36 5.65 2.47 9.62
C ILE A 36 6.65 3.30 10.43
N GLY A 37 6.21 3.92 11.53
CA GLY A 37 7.08 4.69 12.43
C GLY A 37 8.23 3.86 12.98
N ILE A 38 7.95 2.65 13.49
CA ILE A 38 8.97 1.70 13.95
C ILE A 38 9.93 1.33 12.81
N LEU A 39 9.39 1.04 11.62
CA LEU A 39 10.19 0.72 10.43
C LEU A 39 11.08 1.88 9.98
N PHE A 40 10.72 3.13 10.27
CA PHE A 40 11.55 4.30 10.02
C PHE A 40 12.64 4.50 11.08
N ILE A 41 12.36 4.17 12.34
CA ILE A 41 13.32 4.29 13.45
C ILE A 41 14.47 3.28 13.29
N LEU A 42 14.16 2.02 12.97
CA LEU A 42 15.16 0.94 12.86
C LEU A 42 16.37 1.30 11.97
N PRO A 43 16.20 1.67 10.68
CA PRO A 43 17.33 2.02 9.83
C PRO A 43 18.10 3.23 10.34
N GLY A 44 17.40 4.23 10.90
CA GLY A 44 18.06 5.40 11.48
C GLY A 44 18.97 5.05 12.65
N ILE A 45 18.53 4.15 13.54
CA ILE A 45 19.36 3.63 14.63
C ILE A 45 20.58 2.89 14.07
N PHE A 46 20.39 2.00 13.08
CA PHE A 46 21.50 1.28 12.47
C PHE A 46 22.54 2.22 11.83
N THR A 47 22.10 3.30 11.17
CA THR A 47 22.99 4.28 10.57
C THR A 47 23.76 5.08 11.62
N ILE A 48 23.13 5.49 12.73
CA ILE A 48 23.84 6.17 13.83
C ILE A 48 24.87 5.25 14.47
N ILE A 49 24.51 4.01 14.79
CA ILE A 49 25.46 3.04 15.37
C ILE A 49 26.64 2.82 14.41
N GLY A 50 26.36 2.62 13.12
CA GLY A 50 27.39 2.45 12.09
C GLY A 50 28.31 3.67 11.95
N TYR A 51 27.80 4.88 12.17
CA TYR A 51 28.60 6.10 12.18
C TYR A 51 29.58 6.16 13.36
N PHE A 52 29.16 5.75 14.56
CA PHE A 52 30.01 5.76 15.75
C PHE A 52 31.05 4.64 15.79
N THR A 53 30.77 3.47 15.20
CA THR A 53 31.70 2.34 15.15
C THR A 53 32.73 2.47 14.02
N ARG A 54 32.55 3.43 13.11
CA ARG A 54 33.47 3.66 12.00
C ARG A 54 34.75 4.30 12.53
N GLU A 55 35.82 3.50 12.57
CA GLU A 55 37.15 3.95 12.93
C GLU A 55 37.55 5.12 12.00
N LYS A 56 37.91 6.26 12.59
CA LYS A 56 38.34 7.46 11.85
C LYS A 56 39.69 7.18 11.20
N ASN A 57 39.70 6.50 10.06
CA ASN A 57 40.87 6.47 9.21
C ASN A 57 41.02 7.88 8.61
N GLU A 58 42.06 8.58 9.06
CA GLU A 58 42.27 10.03 8.94
C GLU A 58 42.48 10.55 7.49
N GLU A 59 42.37 9.72 6.46
CA GLU A 59 42.73 10.11 5.09
C GLU A 59 41.55 10.49 4.18
N THR A 60 40.30 10.36 4.62
CA THR A 60 39.15 10.87 3.86
C THR A 60 38.54 12.07 4.55
N LYS A 61 39.18 13.23 4.34
CA LYS A 61 38.60 14.56 4.55
C LYS A 61 37.54 14.85 3.47
N ASP A 62 36.69 13.87 3.18
CA ASP A 62 35.52 14.02 2.35
C ASP A 62 34.34 14.16 3.30
N ASN A 63 33.60 15.25 3.12
CA ASN A 63 32.45 15.71 3.90
C ASN A 63 31.86 14.62 4.79
N THR A 64 32.30 14.55 6.05
CA THR A 64 31.63 13.77 7.09
C THR A 64 30.35 14.52 7.47
N MET A 65 29.47 14.66 6.48
CA MET A 65 28.16 15.25 6.66
C MET A 65 27.46 14.31 7.64
N PHE A 66 27.17 14.83 8.82
CA PHE A 66 26.39 14.13 9.83
C PHE A 66 25.23 13.41 9.12
N PRO A 67 24.91 12.15 9.45
CA PRO A 67 23.88 11.40 8.73
C PRO A 67 22.51 12.04 8.99
N LEU A 68 22.23 13.12 8.28
CA LEU A 68 21.02 13.95 8.39
C LEU A 68 19.81 13.11 8.03
N ASP A 69 19.99 12.17 7.11
CA ASP A 69 19.01 11.18 6.71
C ASP A 69 18.64 10.23 7.87
N ALA A 70 19.60 9.88 8.74
CA ALA A 70 19.36 9.04 9.92
C ALA A 70 18.68 9.82 11.05
N ALA A 71 19.07 11.08 11.25
CA ALA A 71 18.38 11.96 12.17
C ALA A 71 16.93 12.20 11.74
N GLY A 72 16.71 12.45 10.44
CA GLY A 72 15.40 12.63 9.84
C GLY A 72 14.51 11.40 10.00
N SER A 73 15.02 10.19 9.74
CA SER A 73 14.24 8.96 9.87
C SER A 73 13.87 8.63 11.31
N ILE A 74 14.76 8.85 12.28
CA ILE A 74 14.44 8.67 13.71
C ILE A 74 13.43 9.71 14.18
N LEU A 75 13.64 11.00 13.85
CA LEU A 75 12.72 12.07 14.24
C LEU A 75 11.33 11.84 13.65
N PHE A 76 11.26 11.52 12.36
CA PHE A 76 10.01 11.24 11.67
C PHE A 76 9.33 9.99 12.24
N GLY A 77 10.06 8.88 12.38
CA GLY A 77 9.51 7.65 12.92
C GLY A 77 9.03 7.80 14.37
N THR A 78 9.76 8.55 15.21
CA THR A 78 9.35 8.88 16.59
C THR A 78 8.10 9.74 16.60
N TRP A 79 8.00 10.71 15.70
CA TRP A 79 6.81 11.54 15.57
C TRP A 79 5.58 10.72 15.18
N LEU A 80 5.71 9.80 14.22
CA LEU A 80 4.65 8.87 13.83
C LEU A 80 4.20 7.96 14.98
N LEU A 81 5.12 7.64 15.91
CA LEU A 81 4.84 6.77 17.06
C LEU A 81 4.10 7.52 18.18
N ILE A 82 4.41 8.80 18.39
CA ILE A 82 3.78 9.63 19.42
C ILE A 82 2.44 10.20 18.95
N MET A 83 2.36 10.65 17.69
CA MET A 83 1.18 11.33 17.11
C MET A 83 0.74 10.72 15.77
N PRO A 84 0.39 9.43 15.72
CA PRO A 84 -0.06 8.76 14.49
C PRO A 84 -1.33 9.41 13.89
N ASP A 85 -2.30 9.80 14.72
CA ASP A 85 -3.55 10.41 14.23
C ASP A 85 -3.31 11.75 13.53
N PHE A 86 -2.33 12.52 14.00
CA PHE A 86 -1.95 13.77 13.36
C PHE A 86 -1.40 13.53 11.95
N PHE A 87 -0.51 12.52 11.81
CA PHE A 87 0.03 12.13 10.52
C PHE A 87 -1.07 11.66 9.55
N ILE A 88 -2.00 10.82 10.03
CA ILE A 88 -3.15 10.35 9.24
C ILE A 88 -3.98 11.54 8.72
N ASN A 89 -4.27 12.51 9.59
CA ASN A 89 -5.04 13.69 9.20
C ASN A 89 -4.32 14.55 8.16
N ILE A 90 -3.02 14.84 8.35
CA ILE A 90 -2.22 15.56 7.36
C ILE A 90 -2.24 14.82 6.02
N LEU A 91 -1.96 13.52 6.04
CA LEU A 91 -1.91 12.70 4.83
C LEU A 91 -3.23 12.81 4.07
N MET A 92 -4.35 12.78 4.78
CA MET A 92 -5.67 12.88 4.16
C MET A 92 -5.92 14.24 3.51
N TYR A 93 -5.55 15.34 4.17
CA TYR A 93 -5.64 16.67 3.56
C TYR A 93 -4.74 16.82 2.34
N VAL A 94 -3.51 16.29 2.40
CA VAL A 94 -2.58 16.28 1.27
C VAL A 94 -3.17 15.48 0.11
N LEU A 95 -3.70 14.27 0.35
CA LEU A 95 -4.36 13.45 -0.67
C LEU A 95 -5.58 14.16 -1.28
N GLY A 96 -6.42 14.78 -0.45
CA GLY A 96 -7.56 15.58 -0.90
C GLY A 96 -7.14 16.75 -1.78
N ALA A 97 -6.13 17.51 -1.36
CA ALA A 97 -5.58 18.63 -2.14
C ALA A 97 -4.97 18.15 -3.46
N LEU A 98 -4.22 17.04 -3.47
CA LEU A 98 -3.67 16.43 -4.68
C LEU A 98 -4.78 15.99 -5.65
N LEU A 99 -5.89 15.43 -5.14
CA LEU A 99 -7.05 15.06 -5.95
C LEU A 99 -7.77 16.28 -6.52
N LEU A 100 -7.90 17.35 -5.75
CA LEU A 100 -8.45 18.63 -6.22
C LEU A 100 -7.59 19.21 -7.35
N LEU A 101 -6.28 19.30 -7.14
CA LEU A 101 -5.36 19.83 -8.14
C LEU A 101 -5.31 18.95 -9.38
N GLY A 102 -5.25 17.62 -9.21
CA GLY A 102 -5.24 16.65 -10.30
C GLY A 102 -6.54 16.66 -11.11
N GLY A 103 -7.69 16.66 -10.44
CA GLY A 103 -9.00 16.74 -11.08
C GLY A 103 -9.18 18.06 -11.84
N LEU A 104 -8.78 19.18 -11.23
CA LEU A 104 -8.81 20.49 -11.88
C LEU A 104 -7.88 20.52 -13.11
N GLN A 105 -6.66 20.02 -12.97
CA GLN A 105 -5.70 19.94 -14.08
C GLN A 105 -6.24 19.09 -15.24
N GLN A 106 -6.88 17.96 -14.95
CA GLN A 106 -7.52 17.12 -15.96
C GLN A 106 -8.65 17.85 -16.68
N ILE A 107 -9.51 18.57 -15.95
CA ILE A 107 -10.59 19.38 -16.55
C ILE A 107 -10.00 20.47 -17.44
N VAL A 108 -9.02 21.24 -16.94
CA VAL A 108 -8.37 22.31 -17.71
C VAL A 108 -7.70 21.75 -18.97
N SER A 109 -7.05 20.58 -18.86
CA SER A 109 -6.44 19.90 -20.01
C SER A 109 -7.47 19.54 -21.08
N LEU A 110 -8.62 18.99 -20.70
CA LEU A 110 -9.70 18.65 -21.63
C LEU A 110 -10.36 19.88 -22.26
N VAL A 111 -10.54 20.96 -21.49
CA VAL A 111 -11.06 22.23 -22.01
C VAL A 111 -10.08 22.80 -23.05
N LYS A 112 -8.78 22.77 -22.79
CA LYS A 112 -7.75 23.18 -23.75
C LYS A 112 -7.69 22.25 -24.96
N ALA A 113 -7.90 20.94 -24.80
CA ALA A 113 -7.94 20.01 -25.93
C ALA A 113 -9.13 20.27 -26.87
N ARG A 114 -10.22 20.85 -26.35
CA ARG A 114 -11.43 21.18 -27.13
C ARG A 114 -11.18 22.16 -28.27
N GLN A 115 -10.15 23.00 -28.17
CA GLN A 115 -9.79 23.93 -29.25
C GLN A 115 -9.08 23.23 -30.43
N TRP A 116 -8.57 22.00 -30.25
CA TRP A 116 -7.85 21.23 -31.29
C TRP A 116 -8.60 19.97 -31.74
N ALA A 117 -9.52 19.45 -30.92
CA ALA A 117 -10.31 18.26 -31.23
C ALA A 117 -11.69 18.30 -30.56
N ARG A 118 -12.70 17.67 -31.17
CA ARG A 118 -14.05 17.57 -30.60
C ARG A 118 -14.06 16.53 -29.47
N VAL A 119 -13.88 16.98 -28.23
CA VAL A 119 -13.83 16.11 -27.04
C VAL A 119 -15.25 15.59 -26.71
N PRO A 120 -15.48 14.27 -26.65
CA PRO A 120 -16.77 13.70 -26.23
C PRO A 120 -17.09 14.06 -24.78
N TRP A 121 -18.37 14.34 -24.50
CA TRP A 121 -18.83 14.76 -23.16
C TRP A 121 -18.53 13.73 -22.05
N GLY A 122 -18.51 12.43 -22.39
CA GLY A 122 -18.19 11.35 -21.45
C GLY A 122 -16.79 11.47 -20.82
N PHE A 123 -15.83 12.12 -21.48
CA PHE A 123 -14.48 12.29 -20.94
C PHE A 123 -14.39 13.26 -19.75
N TYR A 124 -15.37 14.14 -19.56
CA TYR A 124 -15.40 15.07 -18.42
C TYR A 124 -15.92 14.41 -17.13
N VAL A 125 -16.56 13.25 -17.23
CA VAL A 125 -17.17 12.56 -16.09
C VAL A 125 -16.10 12.11 -15.09
N ILE A 126 -15.03 11.47 -15.57
CA ILE A 126 -13.95 10.96 -14.71
C ILE A 126 -13.22 12.11 -13.98
N PRO A 127 -12.73 13.18 -14.64
CA PRO A 127 -12.10 14.30 -13.96
C PRO A 127 -13.02 15.01 -12.97
N SER A 128 -14.31 15.13 -13.29
CA SER A 128 -15.29 15.75 -12.39
C SER A 128 -15.52 14.91 -11.13
N LEU A 129 -15.59 13.58 -11.26
CA LEU A 129 -15.66 12.65 -10.13
C LEU A 129 -14.41 12.74 -9.25
N ILE A 130 -13.22 12.81 -9.86
CA ILE A 130 -11.94 12.97 -9.14
C ILE A 130 -11.94 14.28 -8.35
N PHE A 131 -12.31 15.38 -9.01
CA PHE A 131 -12.38 16.69 -8.37
C PHE A 131 -13.39 16.71 -7.21
N LEU A 132 -14.60 16.18 -7.42
CA LEU A 132 -15.62 16.10 -6.38
C LEU A 132 -15.19 15.22 -5.20
N THR A 133 -14.50 14.11 -5.49
CA THR A 133 -13.91 13.24 -4.47
C THR A 133 -12.87 13.99 -3.65
N GLY A 134 -12.02 14.80 -4.30
CA GLY A 134 -11.08 15.69 -3.62
C GLY A 134 -11.76 16.67 -2.66
N ILE A 135 -12.89 17.28 -3.08
CA ILE A 135 -13.69 18.17 -2.21
C ILE A 135 -14.17 17.37 -0.99
N LEU A 136 -14.81 16.22 -1.21
CA LEU A 136 -15.36 15.39 -0.14
C LEU A 136 -14.30 15.02 0.90
N ILE A 137 -13.12 14.61 0.45
CA ILE A 137 -11.99 14.25 1.30
C ILE A 137 -11.53 15.43 2.16
N VAL A 138 -11.40 16.62 1.59
CA VAL A 138 -10.96 17.81 2.35
C VAL A 138 -12.04 18.24 3.36
N THR A 139 -13.32 18.11 3.00
CA THR A 139 -14.43 18.49 3.89
C THR A 139 -14.70 17.50 5.01
N TYR A 140 -14.52 16.20 4.77
CA TYR A 140 -14.85 15.12 5.70
C TYR A 140 -13.71 14.09 5.81
N PRO A 141 -12.49 14.49 6.21
CA PRO A 141 -11.29 13.67 6.11
C PRO A 141 -11.40 12.35 6.89
N LYS A 142 -11.96 12.39 8.10
CA LYS A 142 -12.14 11.21 8.95
C LYS A 142 -13.11 10.20 8.33
N SER A 143 -14.27 10.66 7.87
CA SER A 143 -15.25 9.76 7.24
C SER A 143 -14.71 9.20 5.93
N SER A 144 -14.04 10.03 5.12
CA SER A 144 -13.47 9.61 3.85
C SER A 144 -12.37 8.54 4.01
N ILE A 145 -11.51 8.66 5.03
CA ILE A 145 -10.41 7.70 5.20
C ILE A 145 -10.94 6.36 5.71
N THR A 146 -11.86 6.39 6.68
CA THR A 146 -12.52 5.19 7.19
C THR A 146 -13.27 4.46 6.08
N ASN A 147 -14.05 5.18 5.27
CA ASN A 147 -14.78 4.59 4.15
C ASN A 147 -13.84 3.98 3.11
N ALA A 148 -12.74 4.67 2.76
CA ALA A 148 -11.76 4.15 1.83
C ALA A 148 -11.10 2.87 2.34
N VAL A 149 -10.73 2.82 3.62
CA VAL A 149 -10.13 1.63 4.23
C VAL A 149 -11.09 0.45 4.31
N VAL A 150 -12.37 0.70 4.60
CA VAL A 150 -13.40 -0.36 4.56
C VAL A 150 -13.52 -0.93 3.14
N VAL A 151 -13.52 -0.08 2.10
CA VAL A 151 -13.53 -0.55 0.70
C VAL A 151 -12.31 -1.41 0.41
N PHE A 152 -11.11 -0.99 0.82
CA PHE A 152 -9.90 -1.81 0.70
C PHE A 152 -10.02 -3.14 1.44
N GLY A 153 -10.62 -3.15 2.63
CA GLY A 153 -10.89 -4.35 3.42
C GLY A 153 -11.81 -5.32 2.68
N VAL A 154 -12.95 -4.84 2.16
CA VAL A 154 -13.90 -5.65 1.38
C VAL A 154 -13.25 -6.23 0.13
N THR A 155 -12.52 -5.40 -0.63
CA THR A 155 -11.78 -5.88 -1.82
C THR A 155 -10.74 -6.94 -1.45
N SER A 156 -10.02 -6.76 -0.32
CA SER A 156 -9.03 -7.72 0.16
C SER A 156 -9.66 -9.07 0.55
N VAL A 157 -10.81 -9.05 1.25
CA VAL A 157 -11.56 -10.27 1.60
C VAL A 157 -11.99 -11.00 0.32
N ILE A 158 -12.62 -10.30 -0.63
CA ILE A 158 -13.05 -10.90 -1.90
C ILE A 158 -11.86 -11.50 -2.64
N TYR A 159 -10.76 -10.76 -2.76
CA TYR A 159 -9.53 -11.23 -3.39
C TYR A 159 -9.00 -12.50 -2.70
N GLY A 160 -8.93 -12.51 -1.36
CA GLY A 160 -8.49 -13.66 -0.59
C GLY A 160 -9.36 -14.90 -0.81
N PHE A 161 -10.68 -14.74 -0.87
CA PHE A 161 -11.59 -15.84 -1.21
C PHE A 161 -11.37 -16.37 -2.62
N VAL A 162 -11.22 -15.49 -3.61
CA VAL A 162 -10.96 -15.90 -5.01
C VAL A 162 -9.64 -16.66 -5.11
N GLU A 163 -8.58 -16.18 -4.48
CA GLU A 163 -7.27 -16.84 -4.51
C GLU A 163 -7.27 -18.18 -3.75
N LEU A 164 -8.03 -18.28 -2.65
CA LEU A 164 -8.21 -19.54 -1.92
C LEU A 164 -8.91 -20.61 -2.79
N ILE A 165 -10.02 -20.23 -3.45
CA ILE A 165 -10.77 -21.12 -4.35
C ILE A 165 -9.88 -21.56 -5.51
N ASN A 166 -9.19 -20.62 -6.15
CA ASN A 166 -8.29 -20.91 -7.25
C ASN A 166 -7.16 -21.85 -6.83
N SER A 167 -6.55 -21.62 -5.66
CA SER A 167 -5.48 -22.46 -5.13
C SER A 167 -5.93 -23.90 -4.89
N TYR A 168 -7.15 -24.08 -4.38
CA TYR A 168 -7.73 -25.40 -4.18
C TYR A 168 -7.99 -26.12 -5.51
N LYS A 169 -8.58 -25.42 -6.48
CA LYS A 169 -8.87 -25.96 -7.82
C LYS A 169 -7.60 -26.37 -8.57
N PHE A 170 -6.54 -25.55 -8.51
CA PHE A 170 -5.26 -25.86 -9.16
C PHE A 170 -4.53 -27.04 -8.53
N ARG A 171 -4.61 -27.21 -7.21
CA ARG A 171 -4.06 -28.39 -6.53
C ARG A 171 -4.73 -29.68 -7.01
N LYS A 172 -6.07 -29.70 -7.04
CA LYS A 172 -6.82 -30.87 -7.50
C LYS A 172 -6.51 -31.22 -8.96
N LYS A 173 -6.42 -30.20 -9.84
CA LYS A 173 -6.10 -30.41 -11.26
C LYS A 173 -4.65 -30.88 -11.48
N LYS A 174 -3.71 -30.44 -10.63
CA LYS A 174 -2.32 -30.91 -10.69
C LYS A 174 -2.20 -32.38 -10.26
N GLU A 175 -2.88 -32.78 -9.20
CA GLU A 175 -2.91 -34.18 -8.75
C GLU A 175 -3.46 -35.10 -9.84
N GLU A 176 -4.52 -34.69 -10.53
CA GLU A 176 -5.13 -35.45 -11.64
C GLU A 176 -4.16 -35.60 -12.84
N ILE A 177 -3.44 -34.53 -13.21
CA ILE A 177 -2.45 -34.57 -14.30
C ILE A 177 -1.24 -35.43 -13.92
N ASP A 178 -0.71 -35.28 -12.71
CA ASP A 178 0.45 -36.04 -12.24
C ASP A 178 0.12 -37.55 -12.20
N THR A 179 -1.09 -37.94 -11.76
CA THR A 179 -1.53 -39.35 -11.82
C THR A 179 -1.65 -39.90 -13.24
N VAL A 180 -2.12 -39.10 -14.21
CA VAL A 180 -2.24 -39.54 -15.61
C VAL A 180 -0.86 -39.70 -16.27
N ILE A 181 0.08 -38.79 -15.97
CA ILE A 181 1.46 -38.89 -16.48
C ILE A 181 2.17 -40.11 -15.90
N ASP A 182 2.01 -40.40 -14.61
CA ASP A 182 2.64 -41.56 -13.95
C ASP A 182 2.16 -42.88 -14.58
N ILE A 183 0.83 -43.03 -14.77
CA ILE A 183 0.24 -44.20 -15.45
C ILE A 183 0.74 -44.32 -16.90
N SER A 184 0.81 -43.21 -17.65
CA SER A 184 1.30 -43.24 -19.03
C SER A 184 2.79 -43.58 -19.15
N SER A 185 3.60 -43.29 -18.12
CA SER A 185 5.04 -43.58 -18.09
C SER A 185 5.37 -45.00 -17.62
N SER A 186 4.48 -45.63 -16.86
CA SER A 186 4.62 -47.04 -16.47
C SER A 186 4.26 -48.02 -17.59
N ASP A 187 3.51 -47.57 -18.60
CA ASP A 187 3.04 -48.39 -19.73
C ASP A 187 3.98 -48.34 -20.97
N THR A 188 5.09 -47.59 -20.92
CA THR A 188 6.13 -47.62 -21.97
C THR A 188 7.29 -48.56 -21.57
N PRO A 189 7.54 -49.65 -22.32
CA PRO A 189 8.57 -50.66 -22.00
C PRO A 189 10.01 -50.20 -22.23
#